data_AF-A0A8J2LRQ5-F1
#
_entry.id   AF-A0A8J2LRQ5-F1
#
_cell.length_a   1.000
_cell.length_b   1.000
_cell.length_c   1.000
_cell.angle_alpha   90.00
_cell.angle_beta   90.00
_cell.angle_gamma   90.00
#
_symmetry.space_group_name_H-M   'P 1'
#
loop_
_entity.id
_entity.type
_entity.pdbx_description
1 polymer ?
#
loop_
_entity_poly.entity_id
_entity_poly.type
_entity_poly.pdbx_seq_one_letter_code
_entity_poly.pdbx_strand_id
1 'polypeptide(L)'
;MCVGEKRTIIVPKHLVVARPGYEFLAPSGYDLLYHIELLEIDKNVPNKEEFFKEIDSNFDKKLSRDEVKFYLQKHFEMTDTNGNVLDDNEVDPKLISERDDLLEQFFEKEDRNGDGLIEYKEMFIPRHNEF
;
A
#
# COMPACT_ATOMS: atom_id res chain seq x y z
N MET A 1 -20.27 -3.81 6.92
CA MET A 1 -19.93 -4.08 8.34
C MET A 1 -19.93 -2.73 9.06
N CYS A 2 -20.50 -2.62 10.25
CA CYS A 2 -20.58 -1.36 11.01
C CYS A 2 -19.49 -1.28 12.09
N VAL A 3 -19.07 -0.07 12.47
CA VAL A 3 -18.13 0.12 13.59
C VAL A 3 -18.71 -0.52 14.86
N GLY A 4 -17.89 -1.31 15.56
CA GLY A 4 -18.26 -2.13 16.72
C GLY A 4 -18.86 -3.50 16.37
N GLU A 5 -19.14 -3.80 15.08
CA GLU A 5 -19.68 -5.10 14.68
C GLU A 5 -18.63 -6.20 14.87
N LYS A 6 -19.06 -7.34 15.43
CA LYS A 6 -18.26 -8.57 15.54
C LYS A 6 -18.81 -9.61 14.59
N ARG A 7 -17.94 -10.28 13.83
CA ARG A 7 -18.36 -11.27 12.84
C ARG A 7 -17.41 -12.45 12.80
N THR A 8 -17.97 -13.63 12.54
CA THR A 8 -17.18 -14.82 12.21
C THR A 8 -17.11 -14.95 10.70
N ILE A 9 -15.90 -15.00 10.16
CA ILE A 9 -15.63 -15.22 8.74
C ILE A 9 -15.01 -16.61 8.57
N ILE A 10 -15.49 -17.36 7.59
CA ILE A 10 -14.89 -18.62 7.16
C ILE A 10 -14.25 -18.38 5.80
N VAL A 11 -12.92 -18.48 5.73
CA VAL A 11 -12.16 -18.43 4.48
C VAL A 11 -11.93 -19.88 4.04
N PRO A 12 -12.59 -20.35 2.97
CA PRO A 12 -12.44 -21.73 2.53
C PRO A 12 -11.02 -21.99 2.03
N LYS A 13 -10.54 -23.22 2.21
CA LYS A 13 -9.16 -23.66 1.95
C LYS A 13 -8.59 -23.31 0.57
N HIS A 14 -9.45 -23.23 -0.44
CA HIS A 14 -9.03 -22.91 -1.81
C HIS A 14 -8.76 -21.40 -2.02
N LEU A 15 -9.18 -20.55 -1.08
CA LEU A 15 -8.88 -19.12 -1.05
C LEU A 15 -7.72 -18.78 -0.11
N VAL A 16 -7.19 -19.78 0.60
CA VAL A 16 -6.07 -19.62 1.51
C VAL A 16 -4.78 -19.69 0.71
N VAL A 17 -4.25 -18.52 0.34
CA VAL A 17 -2.97 -18.38 -0.35
C VAL A 17 -1.93 -17.87 0.66
N ALA A 18 -1.00 -18.73 1.05
CA ALA A 18 0.14 -18.29 1.84
C ALA A 18 1.11 -17.47 0.97
N ARG A 19 1.66 -16.39 1.52
CA ARG A 19 2.78 -15.69 0.89
C ARG A 19 4.05 -16.56 0.99
N PRO A 20 4.94 -16.52 -0.01
CA PRO A 20 6.26 -17.13 0.09
C PRO A 20 6.98 -16.69 1.38
N GLY A 21 7.49 -17.64 2.16
CA GLY A 21 8.14 -17.40 3.46
C GLY A 21 7.18 -17.34 4.68
N TYR A 22 5.87 -17.42 4.46
CA TYR A 22 4.84 -17.44 5.51
C TYR A 22 3.92 -18.67 5.41
N GLU A 23 4.38 -19.74 4.74
CA GLU A 23 3.63 -20.97 4.52
C GLU A 23 3.19 -21.66 5.82
N PHE A 24 3.91 -21.39 6.92
CA PHE A 24 3.61 -21.93 8.24
C PHE A 24 2.39 -21.27 8.92
N LEU A 25 2.03 -20.04 8.53
CA LEU A 25 0.90 -19.30 9.14
C LEU A 25 -0.45 -19.75 8.60
N ALA A 26 -0.47 -20.34 7.41
CA ALA A 26 -1.66 -20.79 6.73
C ALA A 26 -1.42 -22.20 6.19
N PRO A 27 -1.55 -23.23 7.05
CA PRO A 27 -1.38 -24.61 6.62
C PRO A 27 -2.31 -24.90 5.45
N SER A 28 -1.74 -25.27 4.31
CA SER A 28 -2.49 -25.51 3.09
C SER A 28 -3.53 -26.62 3.31
N GLY A 29 -4.73 -26.42 2.76
CA GLY A 29 -5.79 -27.44 2.78
C GLY A 29 -6.82 -27.35 3.90
N TYR A 30 -6.76 -26.34 4.77
CA TYR A 30 -7.76 -26.10 5.83
C TYR A 30 -8.58 -24.83 5.57
N ASP A 31 -9.84 -24.86 6.01
CA ASP A 31 -10.67 -23.65 6.08
C ASP A 31 -10.21 -22.84 7.29
N LEU A 32 -10.05 -21.52 7.13
CA LEU A 32 -9.67 -20.62 8.22
C LEU A 32 -10.91 -19.95 8.80
N LEU A 33 -11.04 -19.99 10.12
CA LEU A 33 -12.11 -19.32 10.84
C LEU A 33 -11.55 -18.13 11.60
N TYR A 34 -12.07 -16.95 11.29
CA TYR A 34 -11.66 -15.69 11.92
C TYR A 34 -12.80 -15.12 12.74
N HIS A 35 -12.50 -14.68 13.95
CA HIS A 35 -13.36 -13.79 14.72
C HIS A 35 -12.81 -12.38 14.56
N ILE A 36 -13.58 -11.52 13.92
CA ILE A 36 -13.19 -10.15 13.63
C ILE A 36 -14.11 -9.16 14.34
N GLU A 37 -13.56 -8.00 14.68
CA GLU A 37 -14.26 -6.86 15.25
C GLU A 37 -13.85 -5.62 14.46
N LEU A 38 -14.83 -4.87 13.97
CA LEU A 38 -14.56 -3.65 13.21
C LEU A 38 -14.41 -2.47 14.17
N LEU A 39 -13.18 -2.07 14.47
CA LEU A 39 -12.90 -1.01 15.45
C LEU A 39 -13.18 0.39 14.89
N GLU A 40 -12.86 0.62 13.61
CA GLU A 40 -12.97 1.93 12.98
C GLU A 40 -13.12 1.77 11.46
N ILE A 41 -13.76 2.75 10.81
CA ILE A 41 -13.78 2.90 9.35
C ILE A 41 -13.24 4.30 9.05
N ASP A 42 -12.00 4.39 8.61
CA ASP A 42 -11.46 5.65 8.10
C ASP A 42 -11.99 5.88 6.68
N LYS A 43 -12.83 6.91 6.53
CA LYS A 43 -13.42 7.31 5.24
C LYS A 43 -12.59 8.37 4.53
N ASN A 44 -11.52 8.87 5.16
CA ASN A 44 -10.63 9.87 4.59
C ASN A 44 -9.45 9.23 3.85
N VAL A 45 -9.42 7.90 3.74
CA VAL A 45 -8.48 7.23 2.85
C VAL A 45 -8.90 7.55 1.41
N PRO A 46 -8.06 8.25 0.63
CA PRO A 46 -8.42 8.65 -0.72
C PRO A 46 -8.75 7.42 -1.55
N ASN A 47 -9.84 7.51 -2.31
CA ASN A 47 -10.20 6.45 -3.24
C ASN A 47 -9.09 6.30 -4.31
N LYS A 48 -9.10 5.18 -5.06
CA LYS A 48 -8.04 4.89 -6.03
C LYS A 48 -7.77 6.02 -7.03
N GLU A 49 -8.81 6.72 -7.44
CA GLU A 49 -8.66 7.83 -8.38
C GLU A 49 -8.07 9.08 -7.72
N GLU A 50 -8.45 9.38 -6.49
CA GLU A 50 -7.92 10.51 -5.72
C GLU A 50 -6.45 10.29 -5.36
N PHE A 51 -6.10 9.08 -4.90
CA PHE A 51 -4.73 8.72 -4.61
C PHE A 51 -3.85 8.79 -5.86
N PHE A 52 -4.33 8.24 -6.98
CA PHE A 52 -3.61 8.30 -8.25
C PHE A 52 -3.43 9.75 -8.72
N LYS A 53 -4.46 10.59 -8.62
CA LYS A 53 -4.41 12.01 -8.98
C LYS A 53 -3.48 12.84 -8.09
N GLU A 54 -3.30 12.45 -6.83
CA GLU A 54 -2.38 13.17 -5.95
C GLU A 54 -0.92 12.94 -6.33
N ILE A 55 -0.60 11.76 -6.87
CA ILE A 55 0.77 11.39 -7.28
C ILE A 55 1.06 11.82 -8.72
N ASP A 56 0.11 11.58 -9.63
CA ASP A 56 0.18 11.94 -11.06
C ASP A 56 0.18 13.47 -11.25
N SER A 57 1.35 14.07 -11.10
CA SER A 57 1.53 15.52 -11.13
C SER A 57 1.56 16.07 -12.55
N ASN A 58 1.91 15.23 -13.53
CA ASN A 58 1.98 15.60 -14.94
C ASN A 58 0.67 15.26 -15.72
N PHE A 59 -0.30 14.60 -15.07
CA PHE A 59 -1.59 14.18 -15.61
C PHE A 59 -1.50 13.24 -16.82
N ASP A 60 -0.42 12.45 -16.93
CA ASP A 60 -0.20 11.52 -18.03
C ASP A 60 -0.88 10.15 -17.82
N LYS A 61 -1.57 9.97 -16.69
CA LYS A 61 -2.24 8.74 -16.26
C LYS A 61 -1.30 7.57 -15.99
N LYS A 62 -0.03 7.85 -15.75
CA LYS A 62 1.00 6.91 -15.34
C LYS A 62 1.74 7.51 -14.16
N LEU A 63 2.34 6.67 -13.33
CA LEU A 63 3.18 7.13 -12.23
C LEU A 63 4.63 6.82 -12.56
N SER A 64 5.42 7.86 -12.72
CA SER A 64 6.87 7.74 -12.86
C SER A 64 7.55 7.50 -11.50
N ARG A 65 8.79 7.01 -11.54
CA ARG A 65 9.60 6.83 -10.31
C ARG A 65 9.76 8.13 -9.54
N ASP A 66 9.98 9.24 -10.24
CA ASP A 66 10.16 10.55 -9.61
C ASP A 66 8.89 11.03 -8.91
N GLU A 67 7.70 10.81 -9.50
CA GLU A 67 6.42 11.18 -8.89
C GLU A 67 6.12 10.36 -7.63
N VAL A 68 6.34 9.04 -7.69
CA VAL A 68 6.17 8.16 -6.52
C VAL A 68 7.19 8.50 -5.44
N LYS A 69 8.44 8.79 -5.82
CA LYS A 69 9.50 9.21 -4.89
C LYS A 69 9.15 10.51 -4.18
N PHE A 70 8.64 11.50 -4.93
CA PHE A 70 8.21 12.79 -4.37
C PHE A 70 7.03 12.62 -3.41
N TYR A 71 6.06 11.77 -3.77
CA TYR A 71 4.94 11.43 -2.89
C TYR A 71 5.42 10.74 -1.59
N LEU A 72 6.30 9.75 -1.69
CA LEU A 72 6.87 9.07 -0.52
C LEU A 72 7.62 10.05 0.37
N GLN A 73 8.44 10.92 -0.20
CA GLN A 73 9.16 11.95 0.56
C GLN A 73 8.20 12.84 1.35
N LYS A 74 7.18 13.41 0.70
CA LYS A 74 6.17 14.25 1.35
C LYS A 74 5.43 13.49 2.47
N HIS A 75 5.11 12.21 2.27
CA HIS A 75 4.38 11.42 3.27
C HIS A 75 5.27 10.98 4.46
N PHE A 76 6.56 10.71 4.20
CA PHE A 76 7.54 10.45 5.25
C PHE A 76 7.83 11.70 6.08
N GLU A 77 7.95 12.88 5.46
CA GLU A 77 8.07 14.18 6.14
C GLU A 77 6.85 14.50 7.03
N MET A 78 5.64 14.10 6.62
CA MET A 78 4.43 14.25 7.45
C MET A 78 4.39 13.29 8.64
N THR A 79 5.13 12.18 8.58
CA THR A 79 5.17 11.18 9.66
C THR A 79 6.30 11.48 10.66
N ASP A 80 7.34 12.21 10.24
CA ASP A 80 8.40 12.66 11.14
C ASP A 80 7.88 13.78 12.04
N THR A 81 7.71 13.45 13.32
CA THR A 81 6.93 14.22 14.31
C THR A 81 7.69 15.47 14.83
N ASN A 82 8.61 15.99 14.02
CA ASN A 82 9.51 17.11 14.32
C ASN A 82 9.32 18.31 13.36
N GLY A 83 8.54 18.17 12.29
CA GLY A 83 7.99 19.30 11.53
C GLY A 83 9.00 20.12 10.71
N ASN A 84 10.11 19.52 10.29
CA ASN A 84 11.05 20.16 9.38
C ASN A 84 10.91 19.59 7.95
N VAL A 85 10.99 20.48 6.96
CA VAL A 85 11.16 20.11 5.56
C VAL A 85 12.58 19.58 5.42
N LEU A 86 12.74 18.31 5.08
CA LEU A 86 14.06 17.74 4.92
C LEU A 86 14.64 18.21 3.58
N ASP A 87 15.65 19.08 3.63
CA ASP A 87 16.58 19.26 2.51
C ASP A 87 17.32 17.93 2.28
N ASP A 88 17.62 17.57 1.03
CA ASP A 88 18.33 16.33 0.65
C ASP A 88 19.68 16.18 1.41
N ASN A 89 20.20 17.27 1.98
CA ASN A 89 21.43 17.32 2.78
C ASN A 89 21.24 17.10 4.30
N GLU A 90 20.00 17.12 4.81
CA GLU A 90 19.67 16.95 6.24
C GLU A 90 18.92 15.65 6.56
N VAL A 91 18.49 14.90 5.54
CA VAL A 91 17.88 13.57 5.73
C VAL A 91 18.95 12.59 6.22
N ASP A 92 18.69 11.91 7.33
CA ASP A 92 19.55 10.81 7.79
C ASP A 92 19.71 9.81 6.63
N PRO A 93 20.93 9.45 6.19
CA PRO A 93 21.15 8.61 5.02
C PRO A 93 20.44 7.24 5.11
N LYS A 94 20.08 6.80 6.32
CA LYS A 94 19.23 5.63 6.52
C LYS A 94 17.79 5.81 6.03
N LEU A 95 17.19 6.97 6.26
CA LEU A 95 15.83 7.28 5.80
C LEU A 95 15.78 7.41 4.27
N ILE A 96 16.84 7.96 3.66
CA ILE A 96 17.00 7.99 2.19
C ILE A 96 17.01 6.57 1.63
N SER A 97 17.81 5.68 2.23
CA SER A 97 17.91 4.28 1.83
C SER A 97 16.58 3.56 1.99
N GLU A 98 15.89 3.72 3.13
CA GLU A 98 14.59 3.09 3.37
C GLU A 98 13.52 3.57 2.37
N ARG A 99 13.51 4.86 2.01
CA ARG A 99 12.63 5.39 0.96
C ARG A 99 12.92 4.74 -0.38
N ASP A 100 14.19 4.67 -0.77
CA ASP A 100 14.58 4.11 -2.07
C ASP A 100 14.31 2.59 -2.12
N ASP A 101 14.51 1.87 -1.03
CA ASP A 101 14.14 0.44 -0.89
C ASP A 101 12.63 0.23 -1.01
N LEU A 102 11.81 1.11 -0.40
CA LEU A 102 10.35 1.05 -0.51
C LEU A 102 9.86 1.38 -1.91
N LEU A 103 10.50 2.35 -2.57
CA LEU A 103 10.22 2.71 -3.95
C LEU A 103 10.51 1.51 -4.87
N GLU A 104 11.64 0.83 -4.69
CA GLU A 104 11.98 -0.34 -5.49
C GLU A 104 11.00 -1.50 -5.27
N GLN A 105 10.66 -1.79 -4.01
CA GLN A 105 9.64 -2.79 -3.68
C GLN A 105 8.25 -2.43 -4.22
N PHE A 106 7.91 -1.15 -4.30
CA PHE A 106 6.66 -0.69 -4.88
C PHE A 106 6.64 -0.97 -6.39
N PHE A 107 7.67 -0.55 -7.11
CA PHE A 107 7.77 -0.83 -8.55
C PHE A 107 7.83 -2.32 -8.85
N GLU A 108 8.57 -3.13 -8.08
CA GLU A 108 8.62 -4.58 -8.30
C GLU A 108 7.24 -5.27 -8.17
N LYS A 109 6.36 -4.73 -7.33
CA LYS A 109 5.00 -5.26 -7.13
C LYS A 109 4.01 -4.75 -8.16
N GLU A 110 4.12 -3.47 -8.51
CA GLU A 110 3.10 -2.75 -9.27
C GLU A 110 3.41 -2.69 -10.77
N ASP A 111 4.67 -2.56 -11.17
CA ASP A 111 5.11 -2.48 -12.57
C ASP A 111 5.13 -3.88 -13.21
N ARG A 112 3.95 -4.34 -13.66
CA ARG A 112 3.77 -5.69 -14.23
C ARG A 112 4.33 -5.85 -15.63
N ASN A 113 4.35 -4.77 -16.41
CA ASN A 113 4.86 -4.78 -17.78
C ASN A 113 6.37 -4.46 -17.83
N GLY A 114 6.97 -4.01 -16.72
CA GLY A 114 8.39 -3.73 -16.57
C GLY A 114 8.84 -2.51 -17.36
N ASP A 115 7.92 -1.58 -17.66
CA ASP A 115 8.22 -0.40 -18.47
C ASP A 115 8.76 0.79 -17.64
N GLY A 116 8.86 0.61 -16.31
CA GLY A 116 9.34 1.63 -15.38
C GLY A 116 8.30 2.69 -15.04
N LEU A 117 7.04 2.49 -15.46
CA LEU A 117 5.89 3.34 -15.16
C LEU A 117 4.76 2.49 -14.58
N ILE A 118 4.00 3.03 -13.64
CA ILE A 118 2.85 2.32 -13.07
C ILE A 118 1.58 2.92 -13.66
N GLU A 119 0.91 2.19 -14.54
CA GLU A 119 -0.38 2.64 -15.06
C GLU A 119 -1.49 2.48 -14.01
N TYR A 120 -2.56 3.25 -14.14
CA TYR A 120 -3.74 3.15 -13.28
C TYR A 120 -4.28 1.70 -13.14
N LYS A 121 -4.20 0.89 -14.21
CA LYS A 121 -4.66 -0.50 -14.21
C LYS A 121 -3.73 -1.45 -13.44
N GLU A 122 -2.46 -1.09 -13.32
CA GLU A 122 -1.40 -1.88 -12.70
C GLU A 122 -1.36 -1.64 -11.20
N MET A 123 -1.66 -0.41 -10.78
CA MET A 123 -1.73 -0.02 -9.38
C MET A 123 -2.73 -0.88 -8.56
N PHE A 124 -2.18 -1.59 -7.59
CA PHE A 124 -2.82 -2.42 -6.60
C PHE A 124 -2.99 -1.60 -5.32
N ILE A 125 -4.09 -0.87 -5.25
CA ILE A 125 -4.58 -0.41 -3.96
C ILE A 125 -5.23 -1.63 -3.29
N PRO A 126 -4.93 -1.94 -2.01
CA PRO A 126 -5.64 -2.97 -1.29
C PRO A 126 -7.14 -2.74 -1.48
N ARG A 127 -7.78 -3.62 -2.26
CA ARG A 127 -9.19 -3.47 -2.63
C ARG A 127 -10.00 -3.45 -1.33
N HIS A 128 -10.50 -2.29 -0.96
CA HIS A 128 -11.74 -2.23 -0.20
C HIS A 128 -12.82 -2.73 -1.15
N ASN A 129 -13.15 -4.02 -1.04
CA ASN A 129 -14.37 -4.54 -1.61
C ASN A 129 -15.53 -3.82 -0.90
N GLU A 130 -16.07 -2.80 -1.55
CA GLU A 130 -17.41 -2.30 -1.26
C GLU A 130 -18.42 -3.37 -1.67
N PHE A 131 -18.92 -4.12 -0.68
CA PHE A 131 -20.18 -4.86 -0.74
C PHE A 131 -20.90 -4.74 0.61
#